data_AF-A0A662ICR4-F1
#
_entry.id   AF-A0A662ICR4-F1
#
_cell.length_a   1.000
_cell.length_b   1.000
_cell.length_c   1.000
_cell.angle_alpha   90.00
_cell.angle_beta   90.00
_cell.angle_gamma   90.00
#
_symmetry.space_group_name_H-M   'P 1'
#
loop_
_entity.id
_entity.type
_entity.pdbx_description
1 polymer ?
#
loop_
_entity_poly.entity_id
_entity_poly.type
_entity_poly.pdbx_seq_one_letter_code
_entity_poly.pdbx_strand_id
1 'polypeptide(L)'
;MCLQDLTSLEQLLPPGTISLIYTLAYLVAIAAALSIIYGIAEWFSKDRVLKIIEGRRALVVVGDEAFYGKVAIPPRGGGGFEVYFPPENVENPLSLISFLMRSYGETGEEKFRREAEKLLREFKARGLVPQDFELNHVRHDPWQPPSLVSRKVYASELGNLKAIMLFRDFLEEKEVEKRRKELRRLFHPSPLRVLARKIYNALAFVKDKLASLTVKTTSTLATPLAPELKKGLAEMEKKAIGVVGATYDPFLENSIGRLLTVRVTDIDGEEKMYQGILREYSSNYLLLYDVSYRLQAITRFKGCSEEPGYPRLALRIHGFKFRLPSHLKVEKEKDGLVLENISNEVIKIESVKWEGGELKVGRVLRPGERVAIGAPPGGSFTAEYEVSKTVDIVWPRNKVKVVGLGEYPPKLLPEVISQKLPSF
;
A
#
# COMPACT_ATOMS: atom_id res chain seq x y z
N MET A 1 16.80 -6.33 -54.21
CA MET A 1 16.02 -5.70 -55.30
C MET A 1 16.72 -4.42 -55.67
N CYS A 2 17.27 -4.38 -56.87
CA CYS A 2 18.05 -3.24 -57.37
C CYS A 2 17.13 -2.05 -57.66
N LEU A 3 17.66 -0.83 -57.51
CA LEU A 3 16.99 0.43 -57.86
C LEU A 3 16.45 0.48 -59.31
N GLN A 4 16.92 -0.42 -60.20
CA GLN A 4 16.46 -0.55 -61.60
C GLN A 4 15.10 -1.26 -61.75
N ASP A 5 14.65 -2.06 -60.77
CA ASP A 5 13.35 -2.75 -60.82
C ASP A 5 12.18 -1.85 -60.37
N LEU A 6 12.48 -0.76 -59.66
CA LEU A 6 11.48 0.19 -59.14
C LEU A 6 11.03 1.19 -60.21
N THR A 7 11.95 1.63 -61.08
CA THR A 7 11.67 2.57 -62.17
C THR A 7 10.85 1.96 -63.30
N SER A 8 10.98 0.64 -63.52
CA SER A 8 10.18 -0.13 -64.48
C SER A 8 8.76 -0.41 -63.97
N LEU A 9 8.56 -0.47 -62.65
CA LEU A 9 7.24 -0.56 -62.02
C LEU A 9 6.46 0.77 -62.09
N GLU A 10 7.18 1.89 -62.07
CA GLU A 10 6.63 3.25 -62.09
C GLU A 10 6.04 3.65 -63.46
N GLN A 11 6.46 2.98 -64.55
CA GLN A 11 5.90 3.15 -65.89
C GLN A 11 4.61 2.34 -66.15
N LEU A 12 4.32 1.32 -65.32
CA LEU A 12 3.19 0.39 -65.49
C LEU A 12 1.98 0.74 -64.62
N LEU A 13 2.13 1.64 -63.65
CA LEU A 13 1.09 2.03 -62.69
C LEU A 13 0.65 3.48 -62.91
N PRO A 14 -0.62 3.83 -62.63
CA PRO A 14 -1.09 5.21 -62.71
C PRO A 14 -0.22 6.16 -61.86
N PRO A 15 0.03 7.40 -62.30
CA PRO A 15 0.87 8.34 -61.57
C PRO A 15 0.34 8.55 -60.14
N GLY A 16 1.22 8.43 -59.15
CA GLY A 16 0.89 8.55 -57.73
C GLY A 16 0.57 7.23 -57.00
N THR A 17 0.42 6.11 -57.72
CA THR A 17 0.14 4.79 -57.11
C THR A 17 1.28 4.32 -56.20
N ILE A 18 2.54 4.54 -56.61
CA ILE A 18 3.72 4.21 -55.80
C ILE A 18 3.77 5.05 -54.52
N SER A 19 3.43 6.34 -54.59
CA SER A 19 3.33 7.21 -53.41
C SER A 19 2.24 6.76 -52.43
N LEU A 20 1.09 6.30 -52.95
CA LEU A 20 0.02 5.70 -52.16
C LEU A 20 0.47 4.39 -51.48
N ILE A 21 1.20 3.52 -52.19
CA ILE A 21 1.74 2.28 -51.63
C ILE A 21 2.74 2.58 -50.51
N TYR A 22 3.65 3.54 -50.72
CA TYR A 22 4.57 3.97 -49.67
C TYR A 22 3.82 4.56 -48.47
N THR A 23 2.84 5.42 -48.70
CA THR A 23 2.01 6.01 -47.63
C THR A 23 1.28 4.92 -46.83
N LEU A 24 0.70 3.94 -47.50
CA LEU A 24 0.03 2.81 -46.86
C LEU A 24 1.01 1.94 -46.06
N ALA A 25 2.20 1.66 -46.61
CA ALA A 25 3.26 0.94 -45.93
C ALA A 25 3.75 1.68 -44.68
N TYR A 26 3.89 3.01 -44.75
CA TYR A 26 4.23 3.85 -43.59
C TYR A 26 3.14 3.81 -42.53
N LEU A 27 1.85 3.93 -42.91
CA LEU A 27 0.74 3.85 -41.97
C LEU A 27 0.65 2.48 -41.27
N VAL A 28 0.86 1.39 -42.01
CA VAL A 28 0.90 0.03 -41.45
C VAL A 28 2.08 -0.15 -40.50
N ALA A 29 3.26 0.33 -40.87
CA ALA A 29 4.44 0.30 -39.99
C ALA A 29 4.23 1.11 -38.71
N ILE A 30 3.61 2.30 -38.81
CA ILE A 30 3.25 3.12 -37.65
C ILE A 30 2.22 2.41 -36.78
N ALA A 31 1.18 1.82 -37.36
CA ALA A 31 0.14 1.08 -36.63
C ALA A 31 0.73 -0.15 -35.91
N ALA A 32 1.61 -0.90 -36.57
CA ALA A 32 2.32 -2.03 -35.97
C ALA A 32 3.21 -1.58 -34.81
N ALA A 33 3.97 -0.48 -34.98
CA ALA A 33 4.76 0.11 -33.91
C ALA A 33 3.89 0.55 -32.72
N LEU A 34 2.77 1.26 -32.97
CA LEU A 34 1.83 1.67 -31.94
C LEU A 34 1.18 0.48 -31.21
N SER A 35 0.88 -0.61 -31.92
CA SER A 35 0.34 -1.83 -31.33
C SER A 35 1.34 -2.50 -30.39
N ILE A 36 2.62 -2.59 -30.80
CA ILE A 36 3.71 -3.10 -29.95
C ILE A 36 3.88 -2.20 -28.71
N ILE A 37 3.84 -0.89 -28.89
CA ILE A 37 3.93 0.08 -27.78
C ILE A 37 2.76 -0.09 -26.80
N TYR A 38 1.54 -0.30 -27.31
CA TYR A 38 0.36 -0.53 -26.49
C TYR A 38 0.48 -1.82 -25.68
N GLY A 39 0.90 -2.93 -26.32
CA GLY A 39 1.12 -4.20 -25.65
C GLY A 39 2.18 -4.11 -24.54
N ILE A 40 3.27 -3.37 -24.79
CA ILE A 40 4.28 -3.07 -23.78
C ILE A 40 3.68 -2.23 -22.65
N ALA A 41 2.94 -1.15 -22.97
CA ALA A 41 2.33 -0.27 -21.97
C ALA A 41 1.35 -1.00 -21.04
N GLU A 42 0.61 -1.99 -21.55
CA GLU A 42 -0.29 -2.83 -20.74
C GLU A 42 0.45 -3.67 -19.70
N TRP A 43 1.64 -4.19 -20.02
CA TRP A 43 2.48 -4.91 -19.05
C TRP A 43 2.87 -4.02 -17.87
N PHE A 44 2.97 -2.71 -18.10
CA PHE A 44 3.26 -1.68 -17.09
C PHE A 44 2.01 -0.97 -16.57
N SER A 45 0.81 -1.48 -16.84
CA SER A 45 -0.46 -0.85 -16.41
C SER A 45 -0.64 -0.85 -14.89
N LYS A 46 -0.11 -1.85 -14.20
CA LYS A 46 -0.06 -1.91 -12.73
C LYS A 46 1.36 -1.60 -12.25
N ASP A 47 1.46 -0.83 -11.19
CA ASP A 47 2.72 -0.55 -10.52
C ASP A 47 3.34 -1.85 -9.98
N ARG A 48 4.65 -2.05 -10.19
CA ARG A 48 5.33 -3.31 -9.82
C ARG A 48 5.40 -3.56 -8.31
N VAL A 49 5.42 -2.50 -7.49
CA VAL A 49 5.31 -2.64 -6.03
C VAL A 49 3.89 -3.04 -5.65
N LEU A 50 2.89 -2.39 -6.23
CA LEU A 50 1.49 -2.71 -5.98
C LEU A 50 1.14 -4.16 -6.41
N LYS A 51 1.70 -4.65 -7.52
CA LYS A 51 1.57 -6.07 -7.94
C LYS A 51 2.02 -7.08 -6.86
N ILE A 52 2.97 -6.72 -5.99
CA ILE A 52 3.47 -7.62 -4.93
C ILE A 52 2.46 -7.74 -3.78
N ILE A 53 1.78 -6.64 -3.44
CA ILE A 53 0.78 -6.58 -2.37
C ILE A 53 -0.61 -7.00 -2.83
N GLU A 54 -0.85 -7.09 -4.14
CA GLU A 54 -2.14 -7.51 -4.71
C GLU A 54 -2.58 -8.86 -4.11
N GLY A 55 -3.82 -8.88 -3.61
CA GLY A 55 -4.45 -10.04 -3.00
C GLY A 55 -4.03 -10.32 -1.56
N ARG A 56 -3.15 -9.53 -0.95
CA ARG A 56 -2.77 -9.66 0.48
C ARG A 56 -3.63 -8.78 1.37
N ARG A 57 -3.74 -9.16 2.65
CA ARG A 57 -4.33 -8.29 3.68
C ARG A 57 -3.31 -7.23 4.10
N ALA A 58 -3.72 -5.98 4.12
CA ALA A 58 -2.90 -4.85 4.53
C ALA A 58 -3.75 -3.80 5.26
N LEU A 59 -3.09 -3.02 6.12
CA LEU A 59 -3.59 -1.77 6.67
C LEU A 59 -3.13 -0.63 5.76
N VAL A 60 -4.07 0.02 5.08
CA VAL A 60 -3.82 1.14 4.18
C VAL A 60 -4.16 2.43 4.90
N VAL A 61 -3.20 3.35 5.05
CA VAL A 61 -3.39 4.63 5.73
C VAL A 61 -3.51 5.75 4.71
N VAL A 62 -4.64 6.45 4.67
CA VAL A 62 -4.91 7.57 3.76
C VAL A 62 -5.38 8.76 4.59
N GLY A 63 -4.60 9.83 4.60
CA GLY A 63 -4.85 10.95 5.52
C GLY A 63 -4.80 10.48 6.97
N ASP A 64 -5.87 10.70 7.73
CA ASP A 64 -5.97 10.35 9.15
C ASP A 64 -6.85 9.11 9.39
N GLU A 65 -7.25 8.43 8.32
CA GLU A 65 -8.02 7.18 8.37
C GLU A 65 -7.14 6.01 7.90
N ALA A 66 -7.46 4.83 8.42
CA ALA A 66 -6.88 3.59 7.95
C ALA A 66 -7.93 2.54 7.63
N PHE A 67 -7.62 1.70 6.64
CA PHE A 67 -8.52 0.68 6.11
C PHE A 67 -7.78 -0.65 6.12
N TYR A 68 -8.30 -1.62 6.87
CA TYR A 68 -7.74 -2.97 6.89
C TYR A 68 -8.54 -3.89 5.97
N GLY A 69 -7.84 -4.62 5.10
CA GLY A 69 -8.50 -5.56 4.21
C GLY A 69 -7.61 -6.10 3.11
N LYS A 70 -8.20 -6.90 2.23
CA LYS A 70 -7.54 -7.47 1.05
C LYS A 70 -7.39 -6.41 -0.04
N VAL A 71 -6.16 -6.13 -0.46
CA VAL A 71 -5.87 -5.14 -1.51
C VAL A 71 -6.15 -5.74 -2.89
N ALA A 72 -6.96 -5.08 -3.69
CA ALA A 72 -7.26 -5.43 -5.08
C ALA A 72 -6.90 -4.28 -6.00
N ILE A 73 -6.13 -4.55 -7.05
CA ILE A 73 -5.67 -3.51 -7.97
C ILE A 73 -6.32 -3.74 -9.33
N PRO A 74 -7.34 -2.96 -9.71
CA PRO A 74 -7.98 -3.11 -11.01
C PRO A 74 -7.00 -2.79 -12.13
N PRO A 75 -7.05 -3.50 -13.28
CA PRO A 75 -6.29 -3.09 -14.45
C PRO A 75 -6.76 -1.71 -14.90
N ARG A 76 -5.80 -0.88 -15.37
CA ARG A 76 -6.07 0.49 -15.89
C ARG A 76 -6.72 1.45 -14.88
N GLY A 77 -6.65 1.18 -13.57
CA GLY A 77 -7.20 2.03 -12.52
C GLY A 77 -6.40 3.31 -12.20
N GLY A 78 -5.44 3.71 -13.04
CA GLY A 78 -4.61 4.89 -12.81
C GLY A 78 -3.73 4.82 -11.54
N GLY A 79 -3.39 3.61 -11.08
CA GLY A 79 -2.69 3.39 -9.81
C GLY A 79 -3.60 3.31 -8.58
N GLY A 80 -4.89 3.59 -8.74
CA GLY A 80 -5.89 3.36 -7.70
C GLY A 80 -6.09 1.88 -7.40
N PHE A 81 -6.61 1.59 -6.21
CA PHE A 81 -6.84 0.24 -5.73
C PHE A 81 -8.02 0.21 -4.76
N GLU A 82 -8.47 -0.98 -4.39
CA GLU A 82 -9.59 -1.19 -3.47
C GLU A 82 -9.16 -2.08 -2.31
N VAL A 83 -9.59 -1.74 -1.10
CA VAL A 83 -9.36 -2.50 0.12
C VAL A 83 -10.67 -3.15 0.51
N TYR A 84 -10.79 -4.46 0.32
CA TYR A 84 -11.97 -5.23 0.74
C TYR A 84 -11.85 -5.63 2.19
N PHE A 85 -12.79 -5.18 3.03
CA PHE A 85 -12.78 -5.51 4.45
C PHE A 85 -12.94 -7.02 4.65
N PRO A 86 -12.36 -7.57 5.73
CA PRO A 86 -12.68 -8.93 6.15
C PRO A 86 -14.20 -9.07 6.32
N PRO A 87 -14.81 -10.17 5.89
CA PRO A 87 -16.26 -10.29 5.90
C PRO A 87 -16.89 -10.34 7.31
N GLU A 88 -16.09 -10.56 8.36
CA GLU A 88 -16.43 -10.38 9.78
C GLU A 88 -16.41 -8.90 10.25
N ASN A 89 -15.94 -7.97 9.42
CA ASN A 89 -15.76 -6.56 9.75
C ASN A 89 -16.54 -5.63 8.82
N VAL A 90 -17.63 -6.09 8.22
CA VAL A 90 -18.54 -5.24 7.44
C VAL A 90 -19.08 -4.10 8.33
N GLU A 91 -19.04 -2.88 7.80
CA GLU A 91 -19.59 -1.71 8.48
C GLU A 91 -21.05 -1.51 8.08
N ASN A 92 -21.87 -1.15 9.07
CA ASN A 92 -23.31 -0.91 8.93
C ASN A 92 -24.04 -2.02 8.13
N PRO A 93 -23.93 -3.29 8.54
CA PRO A 93 -24.54 -4.43 7.82
C PRO A 93 -26.06 -4.31 7.68
N LEU A 94 -26.73 -3.70 8.66
CA LEU A 94 -28.18 -3.49 8.63
C LEU A 94 -28.62 -2.52 7.53
N SER A 95 -27.78 -1.55 7.16
CA SER A 95 -28.07 -0.61 6.06
C SER A 95 -28.16 -1.32 4.71
N LEU A 96 -27.36 -2.39 4.50
CA LEU A 96 -27.45 -3.21 3.29
C LEU A 96 -28.75 -4.03 3.27
N ILE A 97 -29.12 -4.62 4.40
CA ILE A 97 -30.37 -5.35 4.53
C ILE A 97 -31.56 -4.41 4.31
N SER A 98 -31.53 -3.19 4.87
CA SER A 98 -32.62 -2.21 4.69
C SER A 98 -32.75 -1.75 3.25
N PHE A 99 -31.64 -1.57 2.55
CA PHE A 99 -31.64 -1.28 1.12
C PHE A 99 -32.32 -2.39 0.30
N LEU A 100 -31.93 -3.65 0.53
CA LEU A 100 -32.51 -4.79 -0.19
C LEU A 100 -34.02 -4.95 0.10
N MET A 101 -34.44 -4.78 1.36
CA MET A 101 -35.85 -4.84 1.74
C MET A 101 -36.66 -3.71 1.12
N ARG A 102 -36.07 -2.50 1.00
CA ARG A 102 -36.69 -1.39 0.28
C ARG A 102 -36.81 -1.69 -1.22
N SER A 103 -35.77 -2.20 -1.86
CA SER A 103 -35.82 -2.60 -3.27
C SER A 103 -36.87 -3.69 -3.52
N TYR A 104 -37.02 -4.65 -2.61
CA TYR A 104 -38.11 -5.63 -2.67
C TYR A 104 -39.49 -4.95 -2.59
N GLY A 105 -39.68 -4.02 -1.64
CA GLY A 105 -40.94 -3.28 -1.51
C GLY A 105 -41.29 -2.41 -2.73
N GLU A 106 -40.28 -1.82 -3.39
CA GLU A 106 -40.46 -0.98 -4.58
C GLU A 106 -40.69 -1.80 -5.87
N THR A 107 -40.06 -2.97 -6.00
CA THR A 107 -40.05 -3.75 -7.26
C THR A 107 -40.93 -5.00 -7.24
N GLY A 108 -41.24 -5.54 -6.06
CA GLY A 108 -41.87 -6.85 -5.90
C GLY A 108 -40.97 -8.04 -6.25
N GLU A 109 -39.69 -7.82 -6.56
CA GLU A 109 -38.79 -8.90 -6.98
C GLU A 109 -38.23 -9.71 -5.79
N GLU A 110 -38.69 -10.96 -5.64
CA GLU A 110 -38.29 -11.89 -4.58
C GLU A 110 -36.77 -12.13 -4.43
N LYS A 111 -35.98 -11.87 -5.48
CA LYS A 111 -34.51 -11.99 -5.42
C LYS A 111 -33.90 -11.14 -4.30
N PHE A 112 -34.42 -9.92 -4.10
CA PHE A 112 -33.89 -8.98 -3.10
C PHE A 112 -34.18 -9.46 -1.68
N ARG A 113 -35.39 -9.98 -1.43
CA ARG A 113 -35.76 -10.57 -0.15
C ARG A 113 -34.92 -11.80 0.17
N ARG A 114 -34.75 -12.72 -0.79
CA ARG A 114 -33.90 -13.92 -0.62
C ARG A 114 -32.45 -13.56 -0.32
N GLU A 115 -31.92 -12.53 -0.97
CA GLU A 115 -30.57 -12.03 -0.71
C GLU A 115 -30.45 -11.40 0.69
N ALA A 116 -31.44 -10.60 1.11
CA ALA A 116 -31.50 -10.04 2.45
C ALA A 116 -31.55 -11.11 3.54
N GLU A 117 -32.36 -12.16 3.37
CA GLU A 117 -32.43 -13.31 4.28
C GLU A 117 -31.11 -14.09 4.35
N LYS A 118 -30.43 -14.26 3.20
CA LYS A 118 -29.11 -14.89 3.16
C LYS A 118 -28.08 -14.05 3.92
N LEU A 119 -28.00 -12.75 3.64
CA LEU A 119 -27.06 -11.85 4.30
C LEU A 119 -27.33 -11.73 5.80
N LEU A 120 -28.59 -11.66 6.22
CA LEU A 120 -28.96 -11.63 7.64
C LEU A 120 -28.44 -12.89 8.37
N ARG A 121 -28.62 -14.08 7.78
CA ARG A 121 -28.08 -15.32 8.35
C ARG A 121 -26.55 -15.30 8.45
N GLU A 122 -25.87 -14.82 7.42
CA GLU A 122 -24.40 -14.72 7.43
C GLU A 122 -23.91 -13.70 8.47
N PHE A 123 -24.57 -12.54 8.60
CA PHE A 123 -24.21 -11.52 9.58
C PHE A 123 -24.48 -11.98 11.02
N LYS A 124 -25.58 -12.71 11.26
CA LYS A 124 -25.82 -13.39 12.55
C LYS A 124 -24.74 -14.41 12.87
N ALA A 125 -24.39 -15.28 11.92
CA ALA A 125 -23.35 -16.29 12.12
C ALA A 125 -21.98 -15.68 12.47
N ARG A 126 -21.72 -14.45 12.01
CA ARG A 126 -20.48 -13.70 12.25
C ARG A 126 -20.56 -12.76 13.47
N GLY A 127 -21.68 -12.74 14.19
CA GLY A 127 -21.89 -11.84 15.35
C GLY A 127 -21.97 -10.35 14.97
N LEU A 128 -22.25 -10.03 13.71
CA LEU A 128 -22.40 -8.66 13.22
C LEU A 128 -23.78 -8.06 13.53
N VAL A 129 -24.77 -8.93 13.76
CA VAL A 129 -26.17 -8.59 14.06
C VAL A 129 -26.65 -9.51 15.19
N PRO A 130 -27.50 -9.03 16.12
CA PRO A 130 -28.06 -9.87 17.19
C PRO A 130 -28.78 -11.11 16.65
N GLN A 131 -28.70 -12.24 17.37
CA GLN A 131 -29.26 -13.52 16.93
C GLN A 131 -30.79 -13.48 16.82
N ASP A 132 -31.43 -12.68 17.66
CA ASP A 132 -32.86 -12.42 17.74
C ASP A 132 -33.37 -11.38 16.72
N PHE A 133 -32.48 -10.74 15.97
CA PHE A 133 -32.87 -9.70 15.02
C PHE A 133 -33.62 -10.29 13.81
N GLU A 134 -34.86 -9.90 13.58
CA GLU A 134 -35.66 -10.38 12.45
C GLU A 134 -35.65 -9.39 11.27
N LEU A 135 -35.92 -9.91 10.07
CA LEU A 135 -35.97 -9.11 8.85
C LEU A 135 -37.05 -8.02 8.91
N ASN A 136 -38.15 -8.29 9.63
CA ASN A 136 -39.26 -7.35 9.82
C ASN A 136 -38.88 -6.16 10.73
N HIS A 137 -37.80 -6.28 11.52
CA HIS A 137 -37.30 -5.19 12.36
C HIS A 137 -36.42 -4.20 11.59
N VAL A 138 -36.07 -4.52 10.34
CA VAL A 138 -35.24 -3.67 9.50
C VAL A 138 -36.01 -2.40 9.14
N ARG A 139 -35.51 -1.25 9.62
CA ARG A 139 -36.05 0.07 9.27
C ARG A 139 -35.09 0.78 8.34
N HIS A 140 -35.64 1.38 7.29
CA HIS A 140 -34.89 2.29 6.44
C HIS A 140 -34.71 3.62 7.16
N ASP A 141 -33.46 3.97 7.47
CA ASP A 141 -33.09 5.25 8.07
C ASP A 141 -32.11 5.97 7.12
N PRO A 142 -32.53 7.06 6.45
CA PRO A 142 -31.66 7.83 5.57
C PRO A 142 -30.45 8.46 6.28
N TRP A 143 -30.53 8.61 7.60
CA TRP A 143 -29.46 9.19 8.41
C TRP A 143 -28.48 8.14 8.94
N GLN A 144 -28.76 6.85 8.77
CA GLN A 144 -27.79 5.80 9.06
C GLN A 144 -26.66 5.81 8.02
N PRO A 145 -25.40 5.61 8.46
CA PRO A 145 -24.31 5.46 7.52
C PRO A 145 -24.55 4.29 6.56
N PRO A 146 -24.09 4.40 5.31
CA PRO A 146 -24.25 3.34 4.33
C PRO A 146 -23.44 2.09 4.74
N SER A 147 -23.84 0.94 4.21
CA SER A 147 -23.04 -0.26 4.37
C SER A 147 -21.72 -0.12 3.61
N LEU A 148 -20.63 -0.49 4.27
CA LEU A 148 -19.29 -0.43 3.69
C LEU A 148 -18.60 -1.79 3.84
N VAL A 149 -18.31 -2.40 2.70
CA VAL A 149 -17.59 -3.68 2.58
C VAL A 149 -16.18 -3.49 2.02
N SER A 150 -15.89 -2.29 1.50
CA SER A 150 -14.60 -1.96 0.92
C SER A 150 -14.38 -0.45 0.85
N ARG A 151 -13.11 -0.04 0.70
CA ARG A 151 -12.72 1.33 0.41
C ARG A 151 -11.94 1.37 -0.90
N LYS A 152 -12.46 2.10 -1.90
CA LYS A 152 -11.72 2.41 -3.14
C LYS A 152 -10.82 3.61 -2.90
N VAL A 153 -9.54 3.52 -3.21
CA VAL A 153 -8.57 4.62 -3.18
C VAL A 153 -8.33 5.05 -4.63
N TYR A 154 -8.84 6.21 -4.99
CA TYR A 154 -8.68 6.74 -6.35
C TYR A 154 -7.31 7.36 -6.58
N ALA A 155 -6.92 7.52 -7.85
CA ALA A 155 -5.66 8.15 -8.23
C ALA A 155 -5.48 9.55 -7.61
N SER A 156 -6.56 10.32 -7.48
CA SER A 156 -6.58 11.65 -6.84
C SER A 156 -6.28 11.62 -5.34
N GLU A 157 -6.48 10.49 -4.67
CA GLU A 157 -6.25 10.33 -3.24
C GLU A 157 -4.85 9.78 -2.93
N LEU A 158 -4.10 9.34 -3.94
CA LEU A 158 -2.77 8.74 -3.76
C LEU A 158 -1.75 9.73 -3.18
N GLY A 159 -1.93 11.05 -3.35
CA GLY A 159 -1.12 12.07 -2.67
C GLY A 159 -1.25 12.01 -1.13
N ASN A 160 -2.42 11.61 -0.65
CA ASN A 160 -2.73 11.51 0.78
C ASN A 160 -2.42 10.13 1.38
N LEU A 161 -2.14 9.12 0.56
CA LEU A 161 -1.67 7.81 1.01
C LEU A 161 -0.41 7.99 1.87
N LYS A 162 -0.41 7.56 3.12
CA LYS A 162 0.75 7.65 4.03
C LYS A 162 1.59 6.37 3.97
N ALA A 163 0.95 5.21 4.07
CA ALA A 163 1.61 3.90 3.98
C ALA A 163 0.63 2.76 3.66
N ILE A 164 1.15 1.64 3.16
CA ILE A 164 0.46 0.34 3.12
C ILE A 164 1.26 -0.64 3.97
N MET A 165 0.68 -1.14 5.05
CA MET A 165 1.37 -1.94 6.06
C MET A 165 0.82 -3.37 6.10
N LEU A 166 1.70 -4.35 5.96
CA LEU A 166 1.39 -5.76 6.10
C LEU A 166 2.02 -6.25 7.40
N PHE A 167 1.20 -6.37 8.44
CA PHE A 167 1.64 -6.86 9.74
C PHE A 167 1.89 -8.35 9.70
N ARG A 168 3.07 -8.74 10.17
CA ARG A 168 3.46 -10.15 10.23
C ARG A 168 2.52 -10.97 11.12
N ASP A 169 2.01 -10.36 12.18
CA ASP A 169 1.11 -10.99 13.16
C ASP A 169 -0.26 -11.35 12.56
N PHE A 170 -0.63 -10.75 11.41
CA PHE A 170 -1.92 -10.97 10.77
C PHE A 170 -1.83 -11.88 9.53
N LEU A 171 -0.65 -12.44 9.25
CA LEU A 171 -0.45 -13.33 8.12
C LEU A 171 -0.99 -14.73 8.45
N GLU A 172 -1.78 -15.28 7.53
CA GLU A 172 -2.16 -16.70 7.61
C GLU A 172 -0.93 -17.60 7.35
N GLU A 173 -0.95 -18.84 7.82
CA GLU A 173 0.21 -19.74 7.73
C GLU A 173 0.69 -19.95 6.28
N LYS A 174 -0.24 -20.02 5.33
CA LYS A 174 0.06 -20.07 3.88
C LYS A 174 0.76 -18.80 3.39
N GLU A 175 0.39 -17.64 3.91
CA GLU A 175 1.01 -16.35 3.57
C GLU A 175 2.42 -16.24 4.18
N VAL A 176 2.61 -16.74 5.41
CA VAL A 176 3.92 -16.82 6.07
C VAL A 176 4.89 -17.67 5.23
N GLU A 177 4.47 -18.85 4.76
CA GLU A 177 5.33 -19.72 3.95
C GLU A 177 5.65 -19.11 2.57
N LYS A 178 4.65 -18.49 1.93
CA LYS A 178 4.87 -17.74 0.68
C LYS A 178 5.89 -16.63 0.88
N ARG A 179 5.76 -15.85 1.96
CA ARG A 179 6.69 -14.79 2.33
C ARG A 179 8.10 -15.32 2.56
N ARG A 180 8.26 -16.43 3.31
CA ARG A 180 9.58 -17.07 3.52
C ARG A 180 10.26 -17.44 2.20
N LYS A 181 9.51 -18.02 1.26
CA LYS A 181 10.01 -18.32 -0.09
C LYS A 181 10.40 -17.06 -0.86
N GLU A 182 9.63 -15.98 -0.74
CA GLU A 182 9.94 -14.69 -1.36
C GLU A 182 11.24 -14.09 -0.79
N LEU A 183 11.41 -14.11 0.53
CA LEU A 183 12.59 -13.60 1.22
C LEU A 183 13.86 -14.37 0.81
N ARG A 184 13.82 -15.70 0.79
CA ARG A 184 14.95 -16.53 0.33
C ARG A 184 15.38 -16.19 -1.08
N ARG A 185 14.42 -16.02 -1.99
CA ARG A 185 14.67 -15.70 -3.40
C ARG A 185 15.03 -14.22 -3.62
N LEU A 186 14.85 -13.37 -2.61
CA LEU A 186 15.28 -11.97 -2.62
C LEU A 186 16.78 -11.89 -2.31
N PHE A 187 17.24 -12.60 -1.27
CA PHE A 187 18.66 -12.69 -0.92
C PHE A 187 19.49 -13.46 -1.95
N HIS A 188 18.90 -14.51 -2.53
CA HIS A 188 19.57 -15.37 -3.52
C HIS A 188 18.75 -15.43 -4.82
N PRO A 189 18.79 -14.36 -5.64
CA PRO A 189 18.05 -14.34 -6.90
C PRO A 189 18.65 -15.33 -7.90
N SER A 190 17.79 -16.05 -8.62
CA SER A 190 18.25 -16.93 -9.70
C SER A 190 18.72 -16.12 -10.92
N PRO A 191 19.68 -16.63 -11.72
CA PRO A 191 20.17 -15.93 -12.92
C PRO A 191 19.06 -15.54 -13.90
N LEU A 192 18.07 -16.42 -14.10
CA LEU A 192 16.90 -16.15 -14.94
C LEU A 192 16.09 -14.95 -14.45
N ARG A 193 15.95 -14.79 -13.13
CA ARG A 193 15.20 -13.67 -12.53
C ARG A 193 15.97 -12.37 -12.66
N VAL A 194 17.30 -12.41 -12.53
CA VAL A 194 18.17 -11.26 -12.80
C VAL A 194 18.04 -10.83 -14.26
N LEU A 195 18.05 -11.77 -15.21
CA LEU A 195 17.86 -11.48 -16.63
C LEU A 195 16.46 -10.91 -16.93
N ALA A 196 15.41 -11.54 -16.39
CA ALA A 196 14.04 -11.05 -16.54
C ALA A 196 13.88 -9.62 -16.00
N ARG A 197 14.55 -9.30 -14.88
CA ARG A 197 14.57 -7.95 -14.32
C ARG A 197 15.30 -6.95 -15.22
N LYS A 198 16.44 -7.34 -15.80
CA LYS A 198 17.16 -6.51 -16.80
C LYS A 198 16.29 -6.23 -18.03
N ILE A 199 15.59 -7.24 -18.56
CA ILE A 199 14.67 -7.10 -19.69
C ILE A 199 13.52 -6.15 -19.32
N TYR A 200 12.90 -6.34 -18.15
CA TYR A 200 11.85 -5.45 -17.66
C TYR A 200 12.33 -4.00 -17.57
N ASN A 201 13.51 -3.76 -17.01
CA ASN A 201 14.09 -2.43 -16.90
C ASN A 201 14.42 -1.82 -18.28
N ALA A 202 14.90 -2.62 -19.24
CA ALA A 202 15.13 -2.16 -20.61
C ALA A 202 13.81 -1.77 -21.30
N LEU A 203 12.76 -2.58 -21.16
CA LEU A 203 11.42 -2.27 -21.69
C LEU A 203 10.82 -1.03 -21.01
N ALA A 204 11.03 -0.87 -19.70
CA ALA A 204 10.60 0.32 -18.95
C ALA A 204 11.31 1.57 -19.46
N PHE A 205 12.61 1.49 -19.71
CA PHE A 205 13.38 2.59 -20.29
C PHE A 205 12.87 2.97 -21.69
N VAL A 206 12.54 1.98 -22.52
CA VAL A 206 11.93 2.23 -23.84
C VAL A 206 10.57 2.92 -23.68
N LYS A 207 9.71 2.45 -22.75
CA LYS A 207 8.43 3.11 -22.42
C LYS A 207 8.65 4.57 -22.00
N ASP A 208 9.57 4.83 -21.07
CA ASP A 208 9.87 6.18 -20.56
C ASP A 208 10.40 7.09 -21.69
N LYS A 209 11.27 6.56 -22.56
CA LYS A 209 11.78 7.30 -23.72
C LYS A 209 10.69 7.60 -24.74
N LEU A 210 9.84 6.65 -25.07
CA LEU A 210 8.71 6.86 -25.97
C LEU A 210 7.72 7.88 -25.42
N ALA A 211 7.37 7.81 -24.14
CA ALA A 211 6.53 8.81 -23.48
C ALA A 211 7.18 10.22 -23.57
N SER A 212 8.48 10.32 -23.30
CA SER A 212 9.22 11.58 -23.39
C SER A 212 9.36 12.14 -24.82
N LEU A 213 9.42 11.26 -25.82
CA LEU A 213 9.44 11.64 -27.24
C LEU A 213 8.07 12.14 -27.67
N THR A 214 6.99 11.49 -27.23
CA THR A 214 5.61 11.89 -27.54
C THR A 214 5.34 13.34 -27.12
N VAL A 215 5.83 13.76 -25.95
CA VAL A 215 5.73 15.14 -25.42
C VAL A 215 6.57 16.16 -26.22
N LYS A 216 7.70 15.75 -26.80
CA LYS A 216 8.60 16.65 -27.55
C LYS A 216 8.26 16.76 -29.04
N THR A 217 7.63 15.75 -29.63
CA THR A 217 7.22 15.78 -31.05
C THR A 217 5.84 16.41 -31.28
N THR A 218 4.97 16.53 -30.27
CA THR A 218 3.68 17.22 -30.41
C THR A 218 3.83 18.74 -30.58
N SER A 219 4.88 19.39 -30.07
CA SER A 219 5.05 20.84 -30.26
C SER A 219 5.48 21.23 -31.68
N THR A 220 6.10 20.33 -32.43
CA THR A 220 6.59 20.58 -33.80
C THR A 220 5.76 19.89 -34.89
N LEU A 221 5.07 18.78 -34.59
CA LEU A 221 4.21 18.05 -35.54
C LEU A 221 2.70 18.30 -35.37
N ALA A 222 2.24 19.05 -34.35
CA ALA A 222 0.81 19.33 -34.17
C ALA A 222 0.28 20.47 -35.05
N THR A 223 1.14 21.23 -35.73
CA THR A 223 0.72 22.37 -36.55
C THR A 223 -0.19 21.97 -37.74
N PRO A 224 0.05 20.86 -38.48
CA PRO A 224 -0.79 20.47 -39.62
C PRO A 224 -1.85 19.38 -39.32
N LEU A 225 -1.99 18.88 -38.08
CA LEU A 225 -2.91 17.76 -37.79
C LEU A 225 -4.37 18.19 -37.58
N ALA A 226 -5.31 17.33 -38.01
CA ALA A 226 -6.76 17.49 -37.85
C ALA A 226 -7.19 17.55 -36.36
N PRO A 227 -8.26 18.30 -36.02
CA PRO A 227 -8.66 18.58 -34.63
C PRO A 227 -9.05 17.34 -33.80
N GLU A 228 -9.52 16.26 -34.42
CA GLU A 228 -9.86 15.00 -33.74
C GLU A 228 -8.62 14.23 -33.28
N LEU A 229 -7.59 14.16 -34.13
CA LEU A 229 -6.29 13.58 -33.79
C LEU A 229 -5.58 14.40 -32.70
N LYS A 230 -5.73 15.73 -32.72
CA LYS A 230 -5.24 16.62 -31.66
C LYS A 230 -5.88 16.31 -30.30
N LYS A 231 -7.19 16.05 -30.25
CA LYS A 231 -7.88 15.65 -29.01
C LYS A 231 -7.42 14.28 -28.51
N GLY A 232 -7.34 13.29 -29.41
CA GLY A 232 -6.82 11.95 -29.06
C GLY A 232 -5.39 11.99 -28.52
N LEU A 233 -4.51 12.79 -29.16
CA LEU A 233 -3.13 12.98 -28.72
C LEU A 233 -3.03 13.78 -27.42
N ALA A 234 -3.82 14.83 -27.23
CA ALA A 234 -3.83 15.62 -25.99
C ALA A 234 -4.36 14.81 -24.79
N GLU A 235 -5.32 13.91 -25.00
CA GLU A 235 -5.75 12.95 -23.97
C GLU A 235 -4.68 11.89 -23.68
N MET A 236 -3.91 11.46 -24.69
CA MET A 236 -2.75 10.59 -24.48
C MET A 236 -1.62 11.29 -23.73
N GLU A 237 -1.36 12.56 -24.03
CA GLU A 237 -0.34 13.38 -23.35
C GLU A 237 -0.73 13.59 -21.87
N LYS A 238 -1.99 13.95 -21.59
CA LYS A 238 -2.51 14.05 -20.22
C LYS A 238 -2.44 12.73 -19.45
N LYS A 239 -2.63 11.58 -20.11
CA LYS A 239 -2.45 10.26 -19.50
C LYS A 239 -0.98 9.89 -19.30
N ALA A 240 -0.06 10.42 -20.11
CA ALA A 240 1.38 10.18 -20.02
C ALA A 240 2.09 11.10 -18.99
N ILE A 241 1.60 12.33 -18.79
CA ILE A 241 2.20 13.35 -17.90
C ILE A 241 2.11 12.97 -16.40
N GLY A 242 1.30 11.98 -16.02
CA GLY A 242 1.18 11.53 -14.63
C GLY A 242 2.36 10.72 -14.07
N VAL A 243 3.43 10.49 -14.84
CA VAL A 243 4.57 9.64 -14.44
C VAL A 243 5.88 10.39 -14.67
N VAL A 244 6.14 11.43 -13.88
CA VAL A 244 7.47 12.07 -13.85
C VAL A 244 8.25 11.54 -12.67
N GLY A 245 8.89 10.40 -12.90
CA GLY A 245 9.95 9.79 -12.09
C GLY A 245 10.58 8.70 -12.93
N ALA A 246 11.91 8.61 -12.98
CA ALA A 246 12.56 7.56 -13.75
C ALA A 246 12.10 6.19 -13.24
N THR A 247 11.61 5.31 -14.12
CA THR A 247 11.17 3.95 -13.71
C THR A 247 12.35 3.12 -13.18
N TYR A 248 13.58 3.48 -13.56
CA TYR A 248 14.83 2.86 -13.14
C TYR A 248 15.66 3.81 -12.27
N ASP A 249 16.07 3.33 -11.09
CA ASP A 249 16.97 4.02 -10.16
C ASP A 249 18.17 3.11 -9.86
N PRO A 250 19.38 3.43 -10.33
CA PRO A 250 20.55 2.58 -10.15
C PRO A 250 20.93 2.32 -8.68
N PHE A 251 20.71 3.28 -7.79
CA PHE A 251 21.05 3.14 -6.38
C PHE A 251 20.09 2.17 -5.71
N LEU A 252 18.80 2.31 -5.98
CA LEU A 252 17.78 1.40 -5.46
C LEU A 252 17.90 0.01 -6.08
N GLU A 253 18.19 -0.10 -7.37
CA GLU A 253 18.36 -1.37 -8.06
C GLU A 253 19.47 -2.21 -7.42
N ASN A 254 20.63 -1.60 -7.16
CA ASN A 254 21.76 -2.26 -6.51
C ASN A 254 21.53 -2.56 -5.02
N SER A 255 20.51 -1.94 -4.42
CA SER A 255 20.15 -2.12 -3.01
C SER A 255 19.07 -3.19 -2.81
N ILE A 256 18.55 -3.81 -3.86
CA ILE A 256 17.51 -4.85 -3.73
C ILE A 256 18.07 -6.07 -2.98
N GLY A 257 17.30 -6.53 -1.99
CA GLY A 257 17.69 -7.60 -1.08
C GLY A 257 18.72 -7.18 -0.03
N ARG A 258 18.99 -5.88 0.11
CA ARG A 258 19.89 -5.31 1.13
C ARG A 258 19.11 -4.62 2.23
N LEU A 259 19.73 -4.55 3.41
CA LEU A 259 19.25 -3.71 4.50
C LEU A 259 19.39 -2.23 4.13
N LEU A 260 18.28 -1.52 4.05
CA LEU A 260 18.19 -0.12 3.66
C LEU A 260 17.77 0.73 4.86
N THR A 261 18.45 1.85 5.08
CA THR A 261 18.05 2.87 6.05
C THR A 261 17.25 3.96 5.33
N VAL A 262 16.06 4.24 5.84
CA VAL A 262 15.16 5.26 5.30
C VAL A 262 14.74 6.24 6.39
N ARG A 263 14.54 7.49 5.98
CA ARG A 263 13.87 8.52 6.78
C ARG A 263 12.51 8.78 6.17
N VAL A 264 11.46 8.73 6.99
CA VAL A 264 10.07 8.89 6.55
C VAL A 264 9.39 9.93 7.41
N THR A 265 8.48 10.69 6.80
CA THR A 265 7.44 11.39 7.55
C THR A 265 6.36 10.36 7.86
N ASP A 266 6.28 9.95 9.13
CA ASP A 266 5.42 8.85 9.55
C ASP A 266 3.94 9.28 9.65
N ILE A 267 3.05 8.36 10.01
CA ILE A 267 1.60 8.56 10.05
C ILE A 267 1.17 9.70 11.00
N ASP A 268 1.97 9.93 12.04
CA ASP A 268 1.83 10.96 13.06
C ASP A 268 2.44 12.31 12.64
N GLY A 269 3.10 12.36 11.47
CA GLY A 269 3.75 13.56 10.95
C GLY A 269 5.19 13.76 11.42
N GLU A 270 5.72 12.89 12.28
CA GLU A 270 7.10 12.99 12.76
C GLU A 270 8.10 12.38 11.76
N GLU A 271 9.30 12.96 11.68
CA GLU A 271 10.39 12.33 10.94
C GLU A 271 10.98 11.17 11.74
N LYS A 272 10.85 9.95 11.22
CA LYS A 272 11.34 8.73 11.83
C LYS A 272 12.32 8.02 10.91
N MET A 273 13.35 7.42 11.49
CA MET A 273 14.26 6.53 10.77
C MET A 273 13.84 5.08 10.99
N TYR A 274 13.87 4.32 9.90
CA TYR A 274 13.59 2.90 9.89
C TYR A 274 14.64 2.16 9.06
N GLN A 275 14.81 0.88 9.38
CA GLN A 275 15.60 -0.05 8.58
C GLN A 275 14.72 -1.21 8.13
N GLY A 276 14.96 -1.70 6.92
CA GLY A 276 14.28 -2.87 6.37
C GLY A 276 14.94 -3.35 5.08
N ILE A 277 14.59 -4.54 4.64
CA ILE A 277 15.17 -5.14 3.45
C ILE A 277 14.45 -4.59 2.22
N LEU A 278 15.18 -3.97 1.28
CA LEU A 278 14.55 -3.46 0.06
C LEU A 278 14.05 -4.61 -0.83
N ARG A 279 12.73 -4.74 -0.95
CA ARG A 279 12.12 -5.79 -1.75
C ARG A 279 11.93 -5.39 -3.21
N GLU A 280 11.39 -4.20 -3.42
CA GLU A 280 11.06 -3.63 -4.72
C GLU A 280 10.85 -2.11 -4.56
N TYR A 281 11.08 -1.35 -5.62
CA TYR A 281 10.77 0.07 -5.67
C TYR A 281 9.98 0.38 -6.94
N SER A 282 9.43 1.57 -7.11
CA SER A 282 8.94 2.09 -8.39
C SER A 282 9.14 3.60 -8.40
N SER A 283 8.66 4.29 -9.44
CA SER A 283 8.58 5.76 -9.42
C SER A 283 7.67 6.27 -8.29
N ASN A 284 6.69 5.46 -7.86
CA ASN A 284 5.64 5.87 -6.94
C ASN A 284 5.81 5.29 -5.54
N TYR A 285 6.46 4.14 -5.40
CA TYR A 285 6.49 3.40 -4.14
C TYR A 285 7.88 2.84 -3.79
N LEU A 286 8.10 2.60 -2.50
CA LEU A 286 9.23 1.85 -1.96
C LEU A 286 8.67 0.78 -1.02
N LEU A 287 8.98 -0.49 -1.28
CA LEU A 287 8.57 -1.61 -0.43
C LEU A 287 9.77 -2.16 0.33
N LEU A 288 9.73 -2.03 1.65
CA LEU A 288 10.69 -2.63 2.57
C LEU A 288 10.05 -3.78 3.34
N TYR A 289 10.80 -4.85 3.54
CA TYR A 289 10.43 -5.99 4.36
C TYR A 289 11.10 -5.93 5.74
N ASP A 290 10.45 -6.56 6.71
CA ASP A 290 10.97 -6.72 8.09
C ASP A 290 11.31 -5.38 8.76
N VAL A 291 10.48 -4.36 8.56
CA VAL A 291 10.63 -3.06 9.24
C VAL A 291 10.08 -3.17 10.66
N SER A 292 10.88 -2.78 11.65
CA SER A 292 10.44 -2.58 13.04
C SER A 292 9.71 -1.24 13.16
N TYR A 293 8.42 -1.25 12.81
CA TYR A 293 7.59 -0.06 12.79
C TYR A 293 7.01 0.25 14.16
N ARG A 294 6.92 1.54 14.50
CA ARG A 294 6.52 2.00 15.83
C ARG A 294 5.08 2.51 15.77
N LEU A 295 4.14 1.70 16.26
CA LEU A 295 2.73 2.04 16.30
C LEU A 295 2.36 2.78 17.58
N GLN A 296 1.70 3.92 17.45
CA GLN A 296 1.15 4.63 18.60
C GLN A 296 -0.09 3.93 19.16
N ALA A 297 -0.03 3.60 20.44
CA ALA A 297 -1.11 2.98 21.20
C ALA A 297 -1.40 3.79 22.46
N ILE A 298 -2.66 3.71 22.88
CA ILE A 298 -3.17 4.35 24.07
C ILE A 298 -3.82 3.26 24.91
N THR A 299 -3.55 3.23 26.21
CA THR A 299 -4.31 2.43 27.17
C THR A 299 -4.76 3.28 28.35
N ARG A 300 -5.93 2.96 28.90
CA ARG A 300 -6.48 3.62 30.09
C ARG A 300 -6.61 2.61 31.21
N PHE A 301 -6.26 3.05 32.41
CA PHE A 301 -6.36 2.27 33.62
C PHE A 301 -7.23 2.99 34.64
N LYS A 302 -8.00 2.21 35.39
CA LYS A 302 -8.65 2.63 36.63
C LYS A 302 -8.06 1.83 37.78
N GLY A 303 -7.23 2.48 38.59
CA GLY A 303 -6.39 1.77 39.56
C GLY A 303 -5.41 0.84 38.85
N CYS A 304 -5.49 -0.47 39.13
CA CYS A 304 -4.63 -1.49 38.50
C CYS A 304 -5.31 -2.28 37.37
N SER A 305 -6.53 -1.90 36.98
CA SER A 305 -7.32 -2.60 35.95
C SER A 305 -7.36 -1.80 34.65
N GLU A 306 -7.10 -2.47 33.52
CA GLU A 306 -7.26 -1.90 32.18
C GLU A 306 -8.75 -1.69 31.86
N GLU A 307 -9.11 -0.51 31.36
CA GLU A 307 -10.50 -0.20 31.04
C GLU A 307 -11.00 -0.96 29.79
N PRO A 308 -12.29 -1.36 29.74
CA PRO A 308 -12.85 -2.03 28.58
C PRO A 308 -12.68 -1.22 27.29
N GLY A 309 -12.20 -1.86 26.22
CA GLY A 309 -11.97 -1.23 24.93
C GLY A 309 -10.54 -0.69 24.74
N TYR A 310 -9.68 -0.83 25.74
CA TYR A 310 -8.24 -0.62 25.65
C TYR A 310 -7.47 -1.95 25.66
N PRO A 311 -6.23 -1.99 25.13
CA PRO A 311 -5.55 -0.90 24.41
C PRO A 311 -6.15 -0.65 23.02
N ARG A 312 -6.02 0.60 22.54
CA ARG A 312 -6.43 0.99 21.19
C ARG A 312 -5.32 1.73 20.47
N LEU A 313 -5.27 1.62 19.15
CA LEU A 313 -4.39 2.45 18.32
C LEU A 313 -4.90 3.89 18.34
N ALA A 314 -3.99 4.85 18.24
CA ALA A 314 -4.35 6.27 18.12
C ALA A 314 -5.09 6.56 16.81
N LEU A 315 -4.84 5.74 15.78
CA LEU A 315 -5.44 5.84 14.45
C LEU A 315 -6.83 5.21 14.40
N ARG A 316 -7.78 5.87 13.73
CA ARG A 316 -9.10 5.28 13.45
C ARG A 316 -8.97 4.27 12.31
N ILE A 317 -9.35 3.03 12.57
CA ILE A 317 -9.24 1.93 11.60
C ILE A 317 -10.63 1.40 11.24
N HIS A 318 -10.91 1.41 9.93
CA HIS A 318 -12.06 0.81 9.29
C HIS A 318 -11.75 -0.63 8.87
N GLY A 319 -12.77 -1.49 8.88
CA GLY A 319 -12.60 -2.91 8.53
C GLY A 319 -11.74 -3.72 9.51
N PHE A 320 -11.46 -3.19 10.71
CA PHE A 320 -10.69 -3.86 11.76
C PHE A 320 -11.42 -3.78 13.11
N LYS A 321 -11.91 -4.91 13.62
CA LYS A 321 -12.59 -4.99 14.93
C LYS A 321 -11.81 -5.79 15.98
N PHE A 322 -10.58 -6.22 15.68
CA PHE A 322 -9.80 -7.02 16.63
C PHE A 322 -9.32 -6.17 17.81
N ARG A 323 -9.46 -6.70 19.03
CA ARG A 323 -8.91 -6.08 20.23
C ARG A 323 -7.41 -6.34 20.25
N LEU A 324 -6.61 -5.28 20.32
CA LEU A 324 -5.20 -5.45 20.62
C LEU A 324 -5.05 -6.21 21.94
N PRO A 325 -4.12 -7.17 22.04
CA PRO A 325 -3.83 -7.81 23.31
C PRO A 325 -3.32 -6.75 24.29
N SER A 326 -3.58 -6.95 25.59
CA SER A 326 -3.04 -6.09 26.63
C SER A 326 -1.52 -6.11 26.57
N HIS A 327 -0.93 -4.92 26.45
CA HIS A 327 0.52 -4.77 26.36
C HIS A 327 1.16 -4.43 27.69
N LEU A 328 0.40 -3.78 28.57
CA LEU A 328 0.89 -3.23 29.83
C LEU A 328 0.05 -3.76 30.99
N LYS A 329 0.72 -4.05 32.10
CA LYS A 329 0.09 -4.36 33.38
C LYS A 329 0.52 -3.32 34.40
N VAL A 330 -0.39 -2.99 35.32
CA VAL A 330 -0.12 -2.07 36.43
C VAL A 330 -0.02 -2.88 37.71
N GLU A 331 1.08 -2.69 38.43
CA GLU A 331 1.27 -3.24 39.77
C GLU A 331 1.46 -2.11 40.78
N LYS A 332 1.05 -2.35 42.02
CA LYS A 332 1.27 -1.42 43.14
C LYS A 332 2.56 -1.81 43.87
N GLU A 333 3.49 -0.87 43.97
CA GLU A 333 4.68 -0.99 44.82
C GLU A 333 4.58 -0.02 46.02
N LYS A 334 5.50 -0.14 46.98
CA LYS A 334 5.44 0.57 48.28
C LYS A 334 5.26 2.08 48.15
N ASP A 335 5.84 2.69 47.11
CA ASP A 335 5.89 4.15 46.91
C ASP A 335 5.16 4.64 45.64
N GLY A 336 4.37 3.78 44.95
CA GLY A 336 3.68 4.20 43.74
C GLY A 336 3.12 3.08 42.88
N LEU A 337 2.78 3.42 41.64
CA LEU A 337 2.36 2.46 40.63
C LEU A 337 3.53 2.15 39.68
N VAL A 338 3.57 0.93 39.17
CA VAL A 338 4.58 0.47 38.22
C VAL A 338 3.88 -0.10 37.00
N LEU A 339 4.33 0.30 35.81
CA LEU A 339 3.95 -0.31 34.54
C LEU A 339 4.94 -1.40 34.18
N GLU A 340 4.43 -2.59 33.87
CA GLU A 340 5.17 -3.74 33.38
C GLU A 340 4.78 -4.03 31.92
N ASN A 341 5.77 -4.24 31.05
CA ASN A 341 5.53 -4.75 29.71
C ASN A 341 5.27 -6.25 29.75
N ILE A 342 4.00 -6.65 29.58
CA ILE A 342 3.57 -8.06 29.54
C ILE A 342 3.52 -8.62 28.12
N SER A 343 3.79 -7.79 27.11
CA SER A 343 3.81 -8.22 25.71
C SER A 343 5.15 -8.84 25.35
N ASN A 344 5.18 -9.59 24.25
CA ASN A 344 6.42 -10.08 23.63
C ASN A 344 7.11 -9.01 22.78
N GLU A 345 6.56 -7.79 22.70
CA GLU A 345 7.09 -6.71 21.89
C GLU A 345 7.89 -5.72 22.73
N VAL A 346 8.76 -4.96 22.06
CA VAL A 346 9.41 -3.80 22.68
C VAL A 346 8.44 -2.62 22.67
N ILE A 347 8.29 -1.97 23.83
CA ILE A 347 7.40 -0.83 24.01
C ILE A 347 8.20 0.39 24.43
N LYS A 348 7.86 1.57 23.93
CA LYS A 348 8.36 2.84 24.46
C LYS A 348 7.22 3.60 25.12
N ILE A 349 7.30 3.80 26.43
CA ILE A 349 6.32 4.65 27.15
C ILE A 349 6.69 6.11 26.89
N GLU A 350 5.84 6.85 26.20
CA GLU A 350 6.05 8.28 25.92
C GLU A 350 5.64 9.11 27.12
N SER A 351 4.38 8.97 27.53
CA SER A 351 3.79 9.76 28.61
C SER A 351 2.73 8.98 29.39
N VAL A 352 2.54 9.40 30.63
CA VAL A 352 1.43 8.96 31.49
C VAL A 352 0.70 10.19 31.99
N LYS A 353 -0.60 10.26 31.75
CA LYS A 353 -1.47 11.41 32.06
C LYS A 353 -2.53 11.00 33.07
N TRP A 354 -2.73 11.79 34.12
CA TRP A 354 -3.76 11.60 35.14
C TRP A 354 -4.42 12.93 35.50
N GLU A 355 -5.48 12.88 36.31
CA GLU A 355 -6.14 14.07 36.81
C GLU A 355 -5.19 14.85 37.74
N GLY A 356 -4.67 15.98 37.26
CA GLY A 356 -3.74 16.83 38.00
C GLY A 356 -2.26 16.71 37.61
N GLY A 357 -1.90 15.93 36.58
CA GLY A 357 -0.52 15.88 36.12
C GLY A 357 -0.24 15.02 34.88
N GLU A 358 0.93 15.25 34.29
CA GLU A 358 1.50 14.44 33.21
C GLU A 358 2.97 14.14 33.54
N LEU A 359 3.38 12.89 33.33
CA LEU A 359 4.77 12.46 33.42
C LEU A 359 5.24 12.02 32.03
N LYS A 360 6.21 12.74 31.47
CA LYS A 360 6.97 12.27 30.30
C LYS A 360 7.98 11.24 30.75
N VAL A 361 7.85 10.02 30.25
CA VAL A 361 8.68 8.88 30.67
C VAL A 361 9.83 8.67 29.69
N GLY A 362 9.54 8.60 28.38
CA GLY A 362 10.54 8.41 27.33
C GLY A 362 11.34 7.12 27.44
N ARG A 363 10.85 6.11 28.16
CA ARG A 363 11.60 4.87 28.47
C ARG A 363 11.17 3.72 27.58
N VAL A 364 12.15 3.00 27.04
CA VAL A 364 11.95 1.74 26.32
C VAL A 364 11.94 0.58 27.31
N LEU A 365 10.95 -0.30 27.18
CA LEU A 365 10.73 -1.50 27.99
C LEU A 365 10.75 -2.73 27.08
N ARG A 366 11.68 -3.64 27.35
CA ARG A 366 11.66 -5.00 26.80
C ARG A 366 10.60 -5.85 27.51
N PRO A 367 10.24 -7.02 26.96
CA PRO A 367 9.32 -7.95 27.64
C PRO A 367 9.76 -8.22 29.09
N GLY A 368 8.83 -8.03 30.04
CA GLY A 368 9.04 -8.18 31.48
C GLY A 368 9.69 -6.99 32.19
N GLU A 369 10.18 -5.97 31.46
CA GLU A 369 10.76 -4.77 32.08
C GLU A 369 9.67 -3.84 32.65
N ARG A 370 10.07 -3.09 33.67
CA ARG A 370 9.18 -2.29 34.51
C ARG A 370 9.62 -0.83 34.59
N VAL A 371 8.67 0.08 34.74
CA VAL A 371 8.91 1.50 35.01
C VAL A 371 7.95 2.03 36.06
N ALA A 372 8.51 2.70 37.08
CA ALA A 372 7.71 3.42 38.06
C ALA A 372 7.03 4.61 37.40
N ILE A 373 5.75 4.81 37.71
CA ILE A 373 4.95 5.92 37.22
C ILE A 373 4.46 6.75 38.41
N GLY A 374 4.57 8.07 38.30
CA GLY A 374 4.18 9.01 39.36
C GLY A 374 2.66 9.20 39.52
N ALA A 375 1.85 8.34 38.92
CA ALA A 375 0.39 8.44 38.98
C ALA A 375 -0.13 8.04 40.37
N PRO A 376 -1.12 8.77 40.92
CA PRO A 376 -1.65 8.47 42.24
C PRO A 376 -2.33 7.09 42.27
N PRO A 377 -2.07 6.26 43.30
CA PRO A 377 -2.69 4.95 43.43
C PRO A 377 -4.22 5.07 43.56
N GLY A 378 -4.95 4.28 42.75
CA GLY A 378 -6.42 4.24 42.77
C GLY A 378 -7.12 5.25 41.85
N GLY A 379 -6.39 6.22 41.29
CA GLY A 379 -6.91 7.14 40.26
C GLY A 379 -7.02 6.51 38.88
N SER A 380 -7.70 7.20 37.96
CA SER A 380 -7.66 6.87 36.53
C SER A 380 -6.50 7.56 35.85
N PHE A 381 -5.79 6.85 34.98
CA PHE A 381 -4.71 7.42 34.19
C PHE A 381 -4.65 6.82 32.78
N THR A 382 -4.05 7.54 31.85
CA THR A 382 -3.84 7.15 30.46
C THR A 382 -2.35 7.01 30.20
N ALA A 383 -1.93 5.89 29.62
CA ALA A 383 -0.57 5.71 29.13
C ALA A 383 -0.56 5.80 27.60
N GLU A 384 0.28 6.69 27.07
CA GLU A 384 0.58 6.83 25.64
C GLU A 384 1.94 6.20 25.37
N TYR A 385 1.99 5.27 24.41
CA TYR A 385 3.18 4.47 24.16
C TYR A 385 3.29 4.04 22.70
N GLU A 386 4.51 3.76 22.26
CA GLU A 386 4.77 3.12 20.97
C GLU A 386 4.99 1.62 21.18
N VAL A 387 4.30 0.78 20.40
CA VAL A 387 4.58 -0.66 20.30
C VAL A 387 5.33 -0.95 19.01
N SER A 388 6.49 -1.60 19.12
CA SER A 388 7.26 -2.05 17.96
C SER A 388 6.57 -3.26 17.33
N LYS A 389 6.32 -3.22 16.03
CA LYS A 389 5.77 -4.34 15.25
C LYS A 389 6.56 -4.57 13.99
N THR A 390 6.79 -5.85 13.65
CA THR A 390 7.40 -6.21 12.37
C THR A 390 6.38 -6.11 11.24
N VAL A 391 6.65 -5.26 10.27
CA VAL A 391 5.80 -5.03 9.10
C VAL A 391 6.60 -5.08 7.81
N ASP A 392 5.96 -5.57 6.76
CA ASP A 392 6.33 -5.22 5.39
C ASP A 392 5.56 -3.97 5.01
N ILE A 393 6.25 -2.92 4.59
CA ILE A 393 5.66 -1.59 4.43
C ILE A 393 5.97 -1.01 3.06
N VAL A 394 4.91 -0.51 2.42
CA VAL A 394 5.01 0.32 1.22
C VAL A 394 4.87 1.78 1.63
N TRP A 395 5.89 2.58 1.34
CA TRP A 395 5.79 4.03 1.41
C TRP A 395 5.70 4.64 0.02
N PRO A 396 4.89 5.69 -0.18
CA PRO A 396 4.99 6.55 -1.35
C PRO A 396 6.39 7.17 -1.46
N ARG A 397 6.95 7.24 -2.68
CA ARG A 397 8.31 7.75 -2.93
C ARG A 397 8.51 9.20 -2.47
N ASN A 398 7.45 10.02 -2.50
CA ASN A 398 7.47 11.41 -2.02
C ASN A 398 7.46 11.54 -0.48
N LYS A 399 7.22 10.45 0.27
CA LYS A 399 7.20 10.43 1.75
C LYS A 399 8.40 9.71 2.37
N VAL A 400 9.31 9.20 1.54
CA VAL A 400 10.48 8.44 1.97
C VAL A 400 11.77 8.93 1.33
N LYS A 401 12.72 9.30 2.18
CA LYS A 401 14.10 9.59 1.80
C LYS A 401 14.99 8.40 2.12
N VAL A 402 15.63 7.86 1.09
CA VAL A 402 16.64 6.81 1.26
C VAL A 402 17.93 7.45 1.76
N VAL A 403 18.42 7.00 2.90
CA VAL A 403 19.65 7.53 3.52
C VAL A 403 20.87 6.75 3.04
N GLY A 404 20.78 5.43 3.02
CA GLY A 404 21.89 4.55 2.61
C GLY A 404 21.66 3.10 3.02
N LEU A 405 22.69 2.27 2.90
CA LEU A 405 22.66 0.87 3.34
C LEU A 405 22.89 0.78 4.86
N GLY A 406 22.21 -0.18 5.50
CA GLY A 406 22.47 -0.58 6.88
C GLY A 406 23.54 -1.66 7.02
N GLU A 407 24.02 -2.21 5.91
CA GLU A 407 25.04 -3.25 5.85
C GLU A 407 26.12 -2.93 4.82
N TYR A 408 27.33 -3.46 5.02
CA TYR A 408 28.36 -3.42 4.00
C TYR A 408 28.02 -4.36 2.84
N PRO A 409 28.19 -3.94 1.58
CA PRO A 409 28.13 -4.85 0.44
C PRO A 409 29.10 -6.03 0.63
N PRO A 410 28.75 -7.27 0.26
CA PRO A 410 29.60 -8.45 0.46
C PRO A 410 30.98 -8.35 -0.19
N LYS A 411 31.11 -7.54 -1.25
CA LYS A 411 32.40 -7.28 -1.90
C LYS A 411 33.34 -6.42 -1.06
N LEU A 412 32.80 -5.52 -0.24
CA LEU A 412 33.56 -4.62 0.63
C LEU A 412 33.75 -5.20 2.04
N LEU A 413 32.92 -6.16 2.44
CA LEU A 413 32.94 -6.74 3.78
C LEU A 413 34.31 -7.33 4.18
N PRO A 414 35.03 -8.09 3.33
CA PRO A 414 36.36 -8.60 3.70
C PRO A 414 37.37 -7.49 3.95
N GLU A 415 37.34 -6.44 3.13
CA GLU A 415 38.24 -5.29 3.25
C GLU A 415 37.97 -4.53 4.55
N VAL A 416 36.70 -4.30 4.90
CA VAL A 416 36.29 -3.66 6.15
C VAL A 416 36.71 -4.47 7.38
N ILE A 417 36.50 -5.80 7.36
CA ILE A 417 36.90 -6.66 8.47
C ILE A 417 38.43 -6.69 8.64
N SER A 418 39.18 -6.58 7.54
CA SER A 418 40.65 -6.59 7.57
C SER A 418 41.29 -5.27 8.02
N GLN A 419 40.54 -4.17 8.04
CA GLN A 419 41.04 -2.88 8.50
C GLN A 419 41.20 -2.88 10.03
N LYS A 420 42.41 -2.55 10.51
CA LYS A 420 42.61 -2.24 11.92
C LYS A 420 41.86 -0.96 12.25
N LEU A 421 40.88 -1.04 13.14
CA LEU A 421 40.20 0.13 13.66
C LEU A 421 41.22 1.02 14.38
N PRO A 422 41.15 2.35 14.19
CA PRO A 422 41.92 3.27 15.01
C PRO A 422 41.54 3.01 16.48
N SER A 423 42.55 2.77 17.31
CA SER A 423 42.38 2.71 18.75
C SER A 423 41.94 4.08 19.24
N PHE A 424 40.69 4.20 19.68
CA PHE A 424 40.13 5.39 20.33
C PHE A 424 40.41 5.36 21.82
#